data_AF-A0A1I2LPX7-F1
#
_entry.id   AF-A0A1I2LPX7-F1
#
_cell.length_a   1.000
_cell.length_b   1.000
_cell.length_c   1.000
_cell.angle_alpha   90.00
_cell.angle_beta   90.00
_cell.angle_gamma   90.00
#
_symmetry.space_group_name_H-M   'P 1'
#
loop_
_entity.id
_entity.type
_entity.pdbx_description
1 polymer ?
#
loop_
_entity_poly.entity_id
_entity_poly.type
_entity_poly.pdbx_seq_one_letter_code
_entity_poly.pdbx_strand_id
1 'polypeptide(L)' 'MSEMDDWVAEVSAELGLDGSVVPVKEVLDVARDVAHNVLRPGAPVSAYLLGLAVGAGADPAEAAAKISALALRRATPAG' A
#
# COMPACT_ATOMS: atom_id res chain seq x y z
N MET A 1 3.20 15.09 -14.64
CA MET A 1 2.79 13.71 -14.36
C MET A 1 4.07 12.88 -14.32
N SER A 2 4.20 12.04 -13.31
CA SER A 2 5.31 11.09 -13.17
C SER A 2 5.01 9.79 -13.93
N GLU A 3 6.03 8.98 -14.22
CA GLU A 3 5.83 7.63 -14.80
C GLU A 3 4.86 6.78 -13.99
N MET A 4 4.79 6.99 -12.66
CA MET A 4 3.83 6.32 -11.79
C MET A 4 2.40 6.82 -12.00
N ASP A 5 2.20 8.13 -12.22
CA ASP A 5 0.87 8.68 -12.48
C ASP A 5 0.31 8.15 -13.80
N ASP A 6 1.16 8.08 -14.83
CA ASP A 6 0.81 7.54 -16.15
C ASP A 6 0.48 6.05 -16.05
N TRP A 7 1.30 5.28 -15.32
CA TRP A 7 1.05 3.85 -15.10
C TRP A 7 -0.26 3.59 -14.35
N VAL A 8 -0.56 4.37 -13.30
CA VAL A 8 -1.83 4.27 -12.57
C VAL A 8 -3.00 4.58 -13.50
N ALA A 9 -2.89 5.59 -14.37
CA ALA A 9 -3.92 5.93 -15.33
C ALA A 9 -4.18 4.80 -16.33
N GLU A 10 -3.12 4.21 -16.91
CA GLU A 10 -3.21 3.10 -17.86
C GLU A 10 -3.86 1.86 -17.24
N VAL A 11 -3.39 1.42 -16.07
CA VAL A 11 -3.93 0.24 -15.38
C VAL A 11 -5.36 0.48 -14.92
N SER A 12 -5.68 1.68 -14.44
CA SER A 12 -7.05 2.02 -14.02
C SER A 12 -8.01 1.99 -15.20
N ALA A 13 -7.59 2.49 -16.37
CA ALA A 13 -8.39 2.43 -17.59
C ALA A 13 -8.67 0.98 -18.02
N GLU A 14 -7.66 0.11 -17.99
CA GLU A 14 -7.81 -1.32 -18.34
C GLU A 14 -8.75 -2.06 -17.39
N LEU A 15 -8.71 -1.72 -16.10
CA LEU A 15 -9.53 -2.37 -15.06
C LEU A 15 -10.90 -1.71 -14.85
N GLY A 16 -11.21 -0.61 -15.56
CA GLY A 16 -12.45 0.15 -15.36
C GLY A 16 -12.56 0.82 -14.00
N LEU A 17 -11.43 1.26 -13.44
CA LEU A 17 -11.32 1.91 -12.13
C LEU A 17 -11.18 3.44 -12.29
N ASP A 18 -11.62 4.18 -11.28
CA ASP A 18 -11.27 5.60 -11.14
C ASP A 18 -9.84 5.71 -10.58
N GLY A 19 -8.87 6.01 -11.44
CA GLY A 19 -7.47 6.16 -11.03
C GLY A 19 -7.22 7.34 -10.10
N SER A 20 -8.12 8.33 -10.05
CA SER A 20 -7.95 9.54 -9.23
C SER A 20 -8.11 9.26 -7.73
N VAL A 21 -8.75 8.15 -7.36
CA VAL A 21 -8.94 7.76 -5.96
C VAL A 21 -7.84 6.84 -5.43
N VAL A 22 -6.83 6.50 -6.25
CA VAL A 22 -5.74 5.59 -5.85
C VAL A 22 -4.77 6.33 -4.91
N PRO A 23 -4.59 5.88 -3.65
CA PRO A 23 -3.70 6.51 -2.70
C PRO A 23 -2.26 6.03 -2.92
N VAL A 24 -1.65 6.47 -4.03
CA VAL A 24 -0.33 5.97 -4.50
C VAL A 24 0.74 6.10 -3.42
N LYS A 25 0.80 7.25 -2.75
CA LYS A 25 1.82 7.52 -1.73
C LYS A 25 1.71 6.53 -0.57
N GLU A 26 0.50 6.31 -0.06
CA GLU A 26 0.22 5.42 1.07
C GLU A 26 0.56 3.97 0.72
N VAL A 27 0.21 3.51 -0.49
CA VAL A 27 0.56 2.15 -0.96
C VAL A 27 2.09 1.98 -1.02
N LEU A 28 2.81 2.97 -1.56
CA LEU A 28 4.27 2.93 -1.67
C LEU A 28 4.97 2.99 -0.30
N ASP A 29 4.43 3.77 0.63
CA ASP A 29 4.94 3.84 2.01
C ASP A 29 4.74 2.50 2.74
N VAL A 30 3.57 1.87 2.61
CA VAL A 30 3.33 0.51 3.15
C VAL A 30 4.30 -0.50 2.56
N ALA A 31 4.47 -0.50 1.23
CA ALA A 31 5.39 -1.40 0.56
C ALA A 31 6.84 -1.21 1.06
N ARG A 32 7.27 0.05 1.20
CA ARG A 32 8.59 0.42 1.73
C ARG A 32 8.79 -0.10 3.15
N ASP A 33 7.86 0.20 4.05
CA ASP A 33 7.99 -0.18 5.47
C ASP A 33 8.03 -1.70 5.63
N VAL A 34 7.18 -2.43 4.90
CA VAL A 34 7.16 -3.90 4.97
C VAL A 34 8.43 -4.50 4.37
N ALA A 35 8.90 -3.99 3.23
CA ALA A 35 10.12 -4.49 2.59
C ALA A 35 11.36 -4.31 3.46
N HIS A 36 11.45 -3.18 4.19
CA HIS A 36 12.59 -2.87 5.05
C HIS A 36 12.53 -3.56 6.42
N ASN A 37 11.34 -3.70 7.01
CA ASN A 37 11.20 -4.08 8.42
C ASN A 37 10.62 -5.48 8.65
N VAL A 38 10.10 -6.14 7.61
CA VAL A 38 9.46 -7.46 7.72
C VAL A 38 10.13 -8.49 6.81
N LEU A 39 9.93 -8.37 5.50
CA LEU A 39 10.60 -9.15 4.45
C LEU A 39 10.25 -8.58 3.08
N ARG A 40 11.20 -8.59 2.14
CA ARG A 40 11.00 -8.04 0.78
C ARG A 40 9.77 -8.61 0.05
N PRO A 41 9.51 -9.94 0.04
CA PRO A 41 8.26 -10.47 -0.54
C PRO A 41 6.97 -10.02 0.15
N GLY A 42 7.04 -9.47 1.37
CA GLY A 42 5.86 -9.01 2.12
C GLY A 42 5.25 -7.73 1.56
N ALA A 43 6.01 -6.92 0.84
CA ALA A 43 5.54 -5.66 0.26
C ALA A 43 4.33 -5.84 -0.68
N PRO A 44 4.41 -6.66 -1.77
CA PRO A 44 3.26 -6.87 -2.65
C PRO A 44 2.07 -7.55 -1.94
N VAL A 45 2.33 -8.48 -1.01
CA VAL A 45 1.27 -9.15 -0.24
C VAL A 45 0.52 -8.14 0.66
N SER A 46 1.24 -7.21 1.27
CA SER A 46 0.64 -6.19 2.15
C SER A 46 -0.13 -5.13 1.35
N ALA A 47 0.36 -4.75 0.17
CA ALA A 47 -0.39 -3.88 -0.75
C ALA A 47 -1.71 -4.53 -1.21
N TYR A 48 -1.70 -5.83 -1.48
CA TYR A 48 -2.92 -6.57 -1.80
C TYR A 48 -3.90 -6.62 -0.62
N LEU A 49 -3.41 -6.87 0.61
CA LEU A 49 -4.24 -6.83 1.82
C LEU A 49 -4.82 -5.44 2.11
N LEU A 50 -4.04 -4.37 1.87
CA LEU A 50 -4.53 -3.00 1.93
C LEU A 50 -5.69 -2.79 0.96
N GLY A 51 -5.53 -3.21 -0.30
CA GLY A 51 -6.59 -3.15 -1.31
C GLY A 51 -7.85 -3.92 -0.89
N LEU A 52 -7.71 -5.12 -0.32
CA LEU A 52 -8.84 -5.89 0.20
C LEU A 52 -9.56 -5.18 1.36
N ALA A 53 -8.81 -4.57 2.29
CA ALA A 53 -9.41 -3.84 3.41
C ALA A 53 -10.19 -2.60 2.93
N VAL A 54 -9.62 -1.84 1.98
CA VAL A 54 -10.29 -0.69 1.37
C VAL A 54 -11.53 -1.12 0.59
N GLY A 55 -11.45 -2.21 -0.18
CA GLY A 55 -12.60 -2.79 -0.87
C GLY A 55 -13.70 -3.29 0.08
N ALA A 56 -13.34 -3.62 1.33
CA ALA A 56 -14.28 -3.95 2.39
C ALA A 56 -14.82 -2.72 3.16
N GLY A 57 -14.46 -1.50 2.76
CA GLY A 57 -14.95 -0.24 3.32
C GLY A 57 -14.05 0.41 4.38
N ALA A 58 -12.81 -0.05 4.54
CA ALA A 58 -11.86 0.63 5.41
C ALA A 58 -11.38 1.96 4.80
N ASP A 59 -11.11 2.95 5.66
CA ASP A 59 -10.42 4.17 5.23
C ASP A 59 -8.99 3.82 4.75
N PRO A 60 -8.57 4.26 3.54
CA PRO A 60 -7.26 3.91 3.00
C PRO A 60 -6.08 4.40 3.85
N ALA A 61 -6.16 5.63 4.39
CA ALA A 61 -5.09 6.21 5.18
C ALA A 61 -4.95 5.50 6.53
N GLU A 62 -6.07 5.20 7.19
CA GLU A 62 -6.09 4.45 8.44
C GLU A 62 -5.58 3.01 8.26
N ALA A 63 -6.02 2.33 7.20
CA ALA A 63 -5.58 0.97 6.89
C ALA A 63 -4.07 0.92 6.59
N ALA A 64 -3.58 1.85 5.76
CA ALA A 64 -2.15 1.98 5.47
C ALA A 64 -1.34 2.24 6.75
N ALA A 65 -1.78 3.19 7.58
CA ALA A 65 -1.11 3.52 8.84
C ALA A 65 -1.03 2.31 9.79
N LYS A 66 -2.09 1.49 9.89
CA LYS A 66 -2.09 0.26 10.70
C LYS A 66 -1.06 -0.75 10.22
N ILE A 67 -0.94 -0.94 8.90
CA ILE A 67 0.03 -1.86 8.29
C ILE A 67 1.46 -1.36 8.49
N SER A 68 1.73 -0.09 8.17
CA SER A 68 3.04 0.53 8.38
C SER A 68 3.46 0.47 9.85
N ALA A 69 2.57 0.81 10.78
CA ALA A 69 2.84 0.68 12.21
C ALA A 69 3.16 -0.76 12.61
N LEU A 70 2.60 -1.79 11.94
CA LEU A 70 2.92 -3.20 12.18
C LEU A 70 4.28 -3.59 11.65
N ALA A 71 4.66 -3.09 10.48
CA ALA A 71 5.98 -3.31 9.92
C ALA A 71 7.06 -2.69 10.82
N LEU A 72 6.90 -1.42 11.19
CA LEU A 72 7.89 -0.67 11.98
C LEU A 72 8.12 -1.30 13.36
N ARG A 73 7.06 -1.76 14.05
CA ARG A 73 7.18 -2.41 15.37
C ARG A 73 7.86 -3.78 15.34
N ARG A 74 8.01 -4.42 14.17
CA ARG A 74 8.80 -5.66 14.01
C ARG A 74 10.30 -5.41 13.88
N ALA A 75 10.70 -4.23 13.42
CA ALA A 75 12.12 -3.86 13.33
C ALA A 75 12.73 -3.49 14.69
N THR A 76 11.91 -3.09 15.66
CA THR A 76 12.34 -2.95 17.05
C THR A 76 12.24 -4.32 17.72
N PRO A 77 13.35 -4.95 18.15
CA PRO A 77 13.25 -6.15 18.97
C PRO A 77 12.46 -5.81 20.23
N ALA A 78 11.49 -6.64 20.59
CA ALA A 78 10.96 -6.60 21.96
C ALA A 78 12.17 -6.86 22.88
N GLY A 79 12.52 -5.87 23.69
CA GLY A 79 13.60 -5.97 24.67
C GLY A 79 13.37 -7.12 25.66
#